data_AF-A0A662W833-F1
#
_entry.id   AF-A0A662W833-F1
#
_cell.length_a   1.000
_cell.length_b   1.000
_cell.length_c   1.000
_cell.angle_alpha   90.00
_cell.angle_beta   90.00
_cell.angle_gamma   90.00
#
_symmetry.space_group_name_H-M   'P 1'
#
loop_
_entity.id
_entity.type
_entity.pdbx_description
1 polymer ?
#
loop_
_entity_poly.entity_id
_entity_poly.type
_entity_poly.pdbx_seq_one_letter_code
_entity_poly.pdbx_strand_id
1 'polypeptide(L)'
;MKIGGRNTGRGAYTSVRRVEGDVEIIETNFSRTGNHWDIIVEGTGIIDIIDISNTGKHYCRRVKIENGKETETLLKPERGYWDICPICL
;
A
#
# COMPACT_ATOMS: atom_id res chain seq x y z
N MET A 1 0.23 -14.27 -3.90
CA MET A 1 -0.94 -13.39 -4.15
C MET A 1 -0.46 -12.07 -4.72
N LYS A 2 -1.21 -11.48 -5.67
CA LYS A 2 -0.91 -10.17 -6.26
C LYS A 2 -1.86 -9.12 -5.68
N ILE A 3 -1.32 -8.08 -5.07
CA ILE A 3 -2.07 -6.93 -4.51
C ILE A 3 -1.93 -5.76 -5.48
N GLY A 4 -3.06 -5.26 -5.98
CA GLY A 4 -3.10 -4.20 -6.98
C GLY A 4 -2.88 -2.81 -6.38
N GLY A 5 -1.96 -2.05 -6.95
CA GLY A 5 -1.73 -0.63 -6.66
C GLY A 5 -2.76 0.29 -7.30
N ARG A 6 -2.80 1.55 -6.84
CA ARG A 6 -3.63 2.58 -7.48
C ARG A 6 -3.03 3.08 -8.79
N ASN A 7 -3.91 3.39 -9.74
CA ASN A 7 -3.53 4.25 -10.85
C ASN A 7 -3.57 5.72 -10.39
N THR A 8 -2.40 6.37 -10.38
CA THR A 8 -2.25 7.77 -9.97
C THR A 8 -1.99 8.72 -11.13
N GLY A 9 -1.70 8.19 -12.33
CA GLY A 9 -1.41 8.95 -13.55
C GLY A 9 -0.16 9.82 -13.52
N ARG A 10 0.56 9.91 -12.39
CA ARG A 10 1.73 10.78 -12.21
C ARG A 10 2.91 10.19 -11.44
N GLY A 11 2.89 8.91 -11.11
CA GLY A 11 3.92 8.25 -10.32
C GLY A 11 3.65 8.44 -8.83
N ALA A 12 3.93 7.41 -8.05
CA ALA A 12 3.98 7.49 -6.60
C ALA A 12 5.21 6.74 -6.12
N TYR A 13 5.81 7.25 -5.05
CA TYR A 13 6.68 6.45 -4.22
C TYR A 13 5.79 5.48 -3.43
N THR A 14 6.09 4.19 -3.51
CA THR A 14 5.36 3.17 -2.75
C THR A 14 6.33 2.39 -1.89
N SER A 15 5.96 2.18 -0.64
CA SER A 15 6.67 1.33 0.31
C SER A 15 5.69 0.37 0.96
N VAL A 16 6.15 -0.86 1.21
CA VAL A 16 5.35 -1.91 1.84
C VAL A 16 6.07 -2.39 3.08
N ARG A 17 5.36 -2.53 4.19
CA ARG A 17 5.92 -3.08 5.42
C ARG A 17 5.01 -4.15 5.99
N ARG A 18 5.63 -5.21 6.53
CA ARG A 18 4.92 -6.21 7.33
C ARG A 18 4.55 -5.63 8.70
N VAL A 19 3.31 -5.83 9.10
CA VAL A 19 2.79 -5.44 10.42
C VAL A 19 2.67 -6.66 11.32
N GLU A 20 2.05 -7.74 10.82
CA GLU A 20 1.76 -8.93 11.60
C GLU A 20 1.69 -10.18 10.72
N GLY A 21 1.89 -11.35 11.32
CA GLY A 21 1.70 -12.64 10.67
C GLY A 21 2.89 -13.11 9.85
N ASP A 22 2.68 -14.24 9.19
CA ASP A 22 3.65 -14.88 8.31
C ASP A 22 3.36 -14.46 6.88
N VAL A 23 3.57 -13.17 6.60
CA VAL A 23 3.48 -12.60 5.25
C VAL A 23 4.88 -12.24 4.76
N GLU A 24 5.23 -12.76 3.59
CA GLU A 24 6.46 -12.45 2.89
C GLU A 24 6.16 -11.50 1.71
N ILE A 25 6.98 -10.45 1.58
CA ILE A 25 6.92 -9.52 0.45
C ILE A 25 7.95 -10.00 -0.57
N ILE A 26 7.49 -10.62 -1.65
CA ILE A 26 8.36 -11.23 -2.66
C ILE A 26 8.87 -10.17 -3.62
N GLU A 27 7.97 -9.32 -4.09
CA GLU A 27 8.29 -8.34 -5.13
C GLU A 27 7.44 -7.09 -4.99
N THR A 28 8.04 -5.95 -5.27
CA THR A 28 7.35 -4.66 -5.38
C THR A 28 7.70 -4.01 -6.71
N ASN A 29 6.74 -4.02 -7.63
CA ASN A 29 6.90 -3.43 -8.96
C ASN A 29 6.38 -2.00 -8.95
N PHE A 30 7.22 -1.00 -9.27
CA PHE A 30 6.83 0.41 -9.25
C PHE A 30 6.92 1.06 -10.63
N SER A 31 5.87 1.76 -11.06
CA SER A 31 5.88 2.59 -12.26
C SER A 31 6.31 4.02 -11.95
N ARG A 32 7.44 4.45 -12.51
CA ARG A 32 7.89 5.87 -12.48
C ARG A 32 6.91 6.83 -13.17
N THR A 33 6.03 6.32 -14.03
CA THR A 33 5.02 7.11 -14.78
C THR A 33 3.63 7.06 -14.16
N GLY A 34 3.41 6.32 -13.06
CA GLY A 34 2.13 6.29 -12.34
C GLY A 34 1.09 5.33 -12.87
N ASN A 35 1.50 4.42 -13.75
CA ASN A 35 0.55 3.56 -14.45
C ASN A 35 0.09 2.36 -13.60
N HIS A 36 0.96 1.81 -12.76
CA HIS A 36 0.60 0.74 -11.83
C HIS A 36 1.76 0.45 -10.87
N TRP A 37 1.45 -0.04 -9.67
CA TRP A 37 2.37 -0.89 -8.93
C TRP A 37 1.66 -2.16 -8.53
N ASP A 38 2.42 -3.24 -8.44
CA ASP A 38 1.93 -4.53 -8.02
C ASP A 38 2.83 -5.04 -6.91
N ILE A 39 2.22 -5.58 -5.87
CA ILE A 39 2.94 -6.18 -4.76
C ILE A 39 2.64 -7.67 -4.80
N ILE A 40 3.69 -8.48 -4.89
CA ILE A 40 3.57 -9.93 -4.78
C ILE A 40 3.88 -10.31 -3.34
N VAL A 41 2.91 -10.95 -2.70
CA VAL A 41 3.01 -11.41 -1.32
C VAL A 41 2.67 -12.89 -1.19
N GLU A 42 3.28 -13.58 -0.26
CA GLU A 42 2.91 -14.95 0.13
C GLU A 42 2.59 -15.05 1.61
N GLY A 43 1.79 -16.05 1.97
CA GLY A 43 1.40 -16.32 3.35
C GLY A 43 0.13 -15.57 3.82
N THR A 44 0.02 -15.36 5.13
CA THR A 44 -1.15 -14.80 5.81
C THR A 44 -0.70 -13.84 6.90
N GLY A 45 -1.28 -12.64 6.91
CA GLY A 45 -0.84 -11.59 7.80
C GLY A 45 -1.42 -10.23 7.46
N ILE A 46 -0.78 -9.19 7.99
CA ILE A 46 -1.16 -7.80 7.81
C ILE A 46 0.05 -7.04 7.27
N ILE A 47 -0.18 -6.29 6.20
CA ILE A 47 0.81 -5.35 5.66
C ILE A 47 0.24 -3.94 5.65
N ASP A 48 1.12 -2.96 5.77
CA ASP A 48 0.83 -1.57 5.47
C ASP A 48 1.46 -1.20 4.13
N ILE A 49 0.69 -0.53 3.29
CA ILE A 49 1.13 0.03 2.01
C ILE A 49 1.09 1.54 2.14
N ILE A 50 2.24 2.16 1.92
CA ILE A 50 2.45 3.61 1.96
C ILE A 50 2.64 4.08 0.53
N ASP A 51 1.67 4.83 0.01
CA ASP A 51 1.79 5.47 -1.29
C ASP A 51 1.89 6.99 -1.12
N ILE A 52 2.92 7.60 -1.70
CA ILE A 52 3.14 9.05 -1.67
C ILE A 52 3.19 9.55 -3.12
N SER A 53 2.20 10.36 -3.52
CA SER A 53 2.19 10.96 -4.85
C SER A 53 3.35 11.94 -5.05
N ASN A 54 3.69 12.25 -6.30
CA ASN A 54 4.64 13.33 -6.62
C ASN A 54 4.24 14.72 -6.08
N THR A 55 3.00 14.92 -5.65
CA THR A 55 2.53 16.15 -5.00
C THR A 55 2.59 16.08 -3.47
N GLY A 56 3.24 15.05 -2.91
CA GLY A 56 3.36 14.83 -1.46
C GLY A 56 2.06 14.37 -0.81
N LYS A 57 1.07 13.89 -1.56
CA LYS A 57 -0.20 13.40 -1.00
C LYS A 57 -0.07 11.92 -0.65
N HIS A 58 -0.34 11.60 0.59
CA HIS A 58 -0.25 10.23 1.09
C HIS A 58 -1.56 9.48 0.87
N TYR A 59 -1.46 8.22 0.46
CA TYR A 59 -2.56 7.27 0.36
C TYR A 59 -2.12 5.96 1.01
N CYS A 60 -2.13 5.97 2.33
CA CYS A 60 -1.74 4.83 3.13
C CYS A 60 -2.93 3.89 3.34
N ARG A 61 -2.73 2.58 3.18
CA ARG A 61 -3.75 1.56 3.46
C ARG A 61 -3.15 0.36 4.18
N ARG A 62 -3.99 -0.32 4.96
CA ARG A 62 -3.65 -1.59 5.59
C ARG A 62 -4.38 -2.72 4.86
N VAL A 63 -3.66 -3.78 4.56
CA VAL A 63 -4.21 -4.94 3.86
C VAL A 63 -4.04 -6.16 4.75
N LYS A 64 -5.16 -6.80 5.08
CA LYS A 64 -5.18 -8.12 5.71
C LYS A 64 -5.22 -9.17 4.61
N ILE A 65 -4.29 -10.12 4.66
CA ILE A 65 -4.18 -11.23 3.72
C ILE A 65 -4.54 -12.50 4.47
N GLU A 66 -5.60 -13.19 4.07
CA GLU A 66 -6.07 -14.41 4.73
C GLU A 66 -6.67 -15.36 3.68
N ASN A 67 -6.22 -16.61 3.65
CA ASN A 67 -6.70 -17.64 2.72
C ASN A 67 -6.66 -17.19 1.24
N GLY A 68 -5.60 -16.47 0.84
CA GLY A 68 -5.42 -15.96 -0.52
C GLY A 68 -6.38 -14.83 -0.91
N LYS A 69 -7.08 -14.23 0.07
CA LYS A 69 -7.93 -13.05 -0.12
C LYS A 69 -7.34 -11.85 0.60
N GLU A 70 -7.56 -10.68 0.02
CA GLU A 70 -7.19 -9.40 0.61
C GLU A 70 -8.44 -8.69 1.15
N THR A 71 -8.32 -8.10 2.33
CA THR A 71 -9.29 -7.15 2.87
C THR A 71 -8.55 -5.85 3.12
N GLU A 72 -8.92 -4.81 2.36
CA GLU A 72 -8.32 -3.49 2.49
C GLU A 72 -9.06 -2.65 3.53
N THR A 73 -8.31 -2.03 4.42
CA THR A 73 -8.78 -0.94 5.26
C THR A 73 -8.02 0.32 4.86
N LEU A 74 -8.74 1.28 4.28
CA LEU A 74 -8.16 2.58 4.00
C LEU A 74 -7.89 3.30 5.33
N LEU A 75 -6.62 3.53 5.66
CA LEU A 75 -6.21 4.23 6.88
C LEU A 75 -6.11 5.76 6.67
N LYS A 76 -6.73 6.26 5.60
CA LYS A 76 -6.74 7.68 5.27
C LYS A 76 -7.72 8.40 6.21
N PRO A 77 -7.33 9.52 6.82
CA PRO A 77 -8.33 10.39 7.43
C PRO A 77 -9.20 11.07 6.36
N GLU A 78 -10.40 11.51 6.75
CA GLU A 78 -11.30 12.25 5.87
C GLU A 78 -10.59 13.47 5.25
N ARG A 79 -11.08 13.93 4.09
CA ARG A 79 -10.51 15.07 3.33
C ARG A 79 -10.16 16.23 4.29
N GLY A 80 -8.87 16.51 4.48
CA GLY A 80 -8.41 17.64 5.30
C GLY A 80 -7.17 17.34 6.16
N TYR A 81 -6.96 16.08 6.56
CA TYR A 81 -5.86 15.71 7.46
C TYR A 81 -4.70 15.01 6.74
N TRP A 82 -4.21 15.63 5.66
CA TRP A 82 -3.06 15.08 4.91
C TRP A 82 -1.76 15.04 5.74
N ASP A 83 -1.74 15.77 6.86
CA ASP A 83 -0.59 15.91 7.76
C ASP A 83 -0.48 14.78 8.80
N ILE A 84 -1.50 13.91 8.93
CA ILE A 84 -1.49 12.80 9.91
C ILE A 84 -1.92 11.50 9.22
N CYS A 85 -0.97 10.78 8.61
CA CYS A 85 -1.18 9.40 8.20
C CYS A 85 -0.71 8.47 9.34
N PRO A 86 -1.59 7.63 9.94
CA PRO A 86 -1.22 6.73 11.06
C PRO A 86 -0.21 5.64 10.66
N ILE A 87 0.06 5.47 9.37
CA ILE A 87 1.09 4.58 8.84
C ILE A 87 2.45 5.30 8.72
N CYS A 88 2.46 6.61 8.44
CA CYS A 88 3.68 7.39 8.17
C CYS A 88 4.30 8.04 9.42
N LEU A 89 3.78 7.73 10.61
CA LEU A 89 4.36 8.12 11.89
C LEU A 89 5.59 7.25 12.21
#